data_AF-A0A971R282-F1
#
_entry.id   AF-A0A971R282-F1
#
_cell.length_a   1.000
_cell.length_b   1.000
_cell.length_c   1.000
_cell.angle_alpha   90.00
_cell.angle_beta   90.00
_cell.angle_gamma   90.00
#
_symmetry.space_group_name_H-M   'P 1'
#
loop_
_entity.id
_entity.type
_entity.pdbx_description
1 polymer ?
#
loop_
_entity_poly.entity_id
_entity_poly.type
_entity_poly.pdbx_seq_one_letter_code
_entity_poly.pdbx_strand_id
1 'polypeptide(L)'
;MSIPTMIGFSAQMVYDIVDIFWIGRISGEAIAGVTIFSTLFWLVEILNSIIGQSSISLISQSYGKKDAEGTAKAIEQTITFKFLVAMIAAVLVALFLKPSLGLFSNDPKVITAALDYGYIRLYFLPMMFSSYSVNTALRCIGDAKTPMYIMMVSSILNVLLDPLLMFDKFPGTAIPGFGMGVFGAAVATIISQTVAFILGFYIVFSGREGVKPRLKGLFKLDWKIDKKLLTIGLPTGLESFFRNLSGAVLLKFVAVYGTAAVAAVGVAGRLFGLAFMPLVGMNMGGSAMVGQNLGVDNVERARNTARTSALIGFSIMLLFVLIAFFAGEIVLGIFNKDPEIVKYGTEFLRYGSLGISILAYGFGLSSVFGGSGYNMPFVISSIASRWFVQIPILFIMVHLLKASIVWVWLSYVFSDITEALVMFIYYRKGKWEKKRA
;
A
#
# COMPACT_ATOMS: atom_id res chain seq x y z
N MET A 1 -1.60 0.01 -19.47
CA MET A 1 -0.95 0.69 -18.32
C MET A 1 -0.95 -0.12 -17.03
N SER A 2 -1.99 -0.93 -16.75
CA SER A 2 -2.09 -1.70 -15.50
C SER A 2 -1.01 -2.78 -15.32
N ILE A 3 -0.68 -3.58 -16.36
CA ILE A 3 0.30 -4.69 -16.23
C ILE A 3 1.69 -4.22 -15.75
N PRO A 4 2.34 -3.21 -16.36
CA PRO A 4 3.61 -2.72 -15.84
C PRO A 4 3.53 -2.25 -14.38
N THR A 5 2.43 -1.60 -14.01
CA THR A 5 2.24 -1.12 -12.64
C THR A 5 2.10 -2.30 -11.66
N MET A 6 1.41 -3.37 -12.05
CA MET A 6 1.30 -4.61 -11.27
C MET A 6 2.67 -5.24 -11.02
N ILE A 7 3.52 -5.32 -12.05
CA ILE A 7 4.87 -5.88 -11.94
C ILE A 7 5.72 -5.05 -10.98
N GLY A 8 5.63 -3.71 -11.07
CA GLY A 8 6.34 -2.82 -10.15
C GLY A 8 5.97 -3.05 -8.68
N PHE A 9 4.67 -3.10 -8.36
CA PHE A 9 4.21 -3.38 -6.99
C PHE A 9 4.51 -4.81 -6.51
N SER A 10 4.54 -5.78 -7.43
CA SER A 10 4.92 -7.16 -7.09
C SER A 10 6.42 -7.25 -6.76
N ALA A 11 7.28 -6.56 -7.52
CA ALA A 11 8.71 -6.46 -7.21
C ALA A 11 8.95 -5.78 -5.86
N GLN A 12 8.17 -4.72 -5.56
CA GLN A 12 8.19 -4.06 -4.26
C GLN A 12 7.92 -5.05 -3.12
N MET A 13 6.90 -5.89 -3.27
CA MET A 13 6.58 -6.86 -2.23
C MET A 13 7.64 -7.95 -2.06
N VAL A 14 8.26 -8.40 -3.15
CA VAL A 14 9.36 -9.36 -3.06
C VAL A 14 10.51 -8.76 -2.25
N TYR A 15 10.85 -7.47 -2.45
CA TYR A 15 11.86 -6.85 -1.60
C TYR A 15 11.41 -6.78 -0.13
N ASP A 16 10.15 -6.42 0.17
CA ASP A 16 9.67 -6.32 1.57
C ASP A 16 9.81 -7.66 2.33
N ILE A 17 9.60 -8.79 1.64
CA ILE A 17 9.80 -10.13 2.19
C ILE A 17 11.28 -10.44 2.40
N VAL A 18 12.14 -10.03 1.46
CA VAL A 18 13.58 -10.27 1.54
C VAL A 18 14.21 -9.43 2.67
N ASP A 19 13.80 -8.18 2.85
CA ASP A 19 14.26 -7.30 3.95
C ASP A 19 13.98 -7.95 5.31
N ILE A 20 12.73 -8.39 5.54
CA ILE A 20 12.36 -9.03 6.80
C ILE A 20 13.06 -10.37 7.02
N PHE A 21 13.35 -11.11 5.94
CA PHE A 21 14.11 -12.36 6.02
C PHE A 21 15.54 -12.13 6.47
N TRP A 22 16.21 -11.11 5.94
CA TRP A 22 17.58 -10.77 6.36
C TRP A 22 17.62 -10.20 7.78
N ILE A 23 16.69 -9.32 8.14
CA ILE A 23 16.56 -8.81 9.52
C ILE A 23 16.38 -9.96 10.50
N GLY A 24 15.61 -11.00 10.13
CA GLY A 24 15.42 -12.18 10.96
C GLY A 24 16.66 -13.04 11.19
N ARG A 25 17.70 -12.88 10.37
CA ARG A 25 19.01 -13.53 10.59
C ARG A 25 19.93 -12.75 11.53
N ILE A 26 19.58 -11.51 11.90
CA ILE A 26 20.30 -10.74 12.92
C ILE A 26 19.89 -11.23 14.30
N SER A 27 18.62 -11.04 14.69
CA SER A 27 18.07 -11.54 15.95
C SER A 27 16.54 -11.44 15.98
N GLY A 28 15.89 -12.10 16.95
CA GLY A 28 14.44 -11.98 17.16
C GLY A 28 14.02 -10.59 17.65
N GLU A 29 14.86 -9.95 18.47
CA GLU A 29 14.67 -8.58 18.96
C GLU A 29 14.74 -7.56 17.83
N ALA A 30 15.58 -7.78 16.81
CA ALA A 30 15.65 -6.96 15.60
C ALA A 30 14.32 -6.98 14.83
N ILE A 31 13.75 -8.17 14.61
CA ILE A 31 12.44 -8.31 13.96
C ILE A 31 11.36 -7.58 14.76
N ALA A 32 11.34 -7.78 16.09
CA ALA A 32 10.37 -7.13 16.96
C ALA A 32 10.48 -5.60 16.88
N GLY A 33 11.70 -5.06 16.94
CA GLY A 33 11.97 -3.63 16.86
C GLY A 33 11.48 -3.02 15.54
N VAL A 34 11.86 -3.63 14.41
CA VAL A 34 11.42 -3.18 13.07
C VAL A 34 9.91 -3.29 12.88
N THR A 35 9.28 -4.33 13.45
CA THR A 35 7.82 -4.51 13.38
C THR A 35 7.07 -3.44 14.16
N ILE A 36 7.52 -3.11 15.37
CA ILE A 36 6.93 -2.03 16.19
C ILE A 36 7.10 -0.69 15.47
N PHE A 37 8.30 -0.39 14.95
CA PHE A 37 8.52 0.82 14.17
C PHE A 37 7.59 0.88 12.95
N SER A 38 7.50 -0.22 12.19
CA SER A 38 6.63 -0.31 11.02
C SER A 38 5.18 -0.01 11.39
N THR A 39 4.69 -0.53 12.52
CA THR A 39 3.33 -0.25 13.01
C THR A 39 3.09 1.25 13.24
N LEU A 40 4.06 1.97 13.80
CA LEU A 40 3.99 3.43 13.95
C LEU A 40 4.11 4.14 12.60
N PHE A 41 4.99 3.67 11.74
CA PHE A 41 5.26 4.25 10.42
C PHE A 41 4.04 4.20 9.49
N TRP A 42 3.16 3.21 9.66
CA TRP A 42 1.90 3.14 8.92
C TRP A 42 0.99 4.37 9.13
N LEU A 43 1.02 5.00 10.31
CA LEU A 43 0.28 6.25 10.55
C LEU A 43 0.79 7.38 9.67
N VAL A 44 2.08 7.36 9.34
CA VAL A 44 2.73 8.32 8.45
C VAL A 44 2.34 8.07 7.00
N GLU A 45 2.25 6.81 6.58
CA GLU A 45 1.80 6.44 5.22
C GLU A 45 0.36 6.89 4.91
N ILE A 46 -0.49 7.10 5.92
CA ILE A 46 -1.82 7.70 5.72
C ILE A 46 -1.70 9.08 5.06
N LEU A 47 -0.70 9.89 5.46
CA LEU A 47 -0.45 11.21 4.87
C LEU A 47 0.01 11.09 3.41
N ASN A 48 0.83 10.09 3.10
CA ASN A 48 1.23 9.79 1.72
C ASN A 48 0.03 9.43 0.86
N SER A 49 -0.88 8.60 1.39
CA SER A 49 -2.09 8.13 0.70
C SER A 49 -3.05 9.27 0.38
N ILE A 50 -3.26 10.22 1.31
CA ILE A 50 -4.11 11.42 1.10
C ILE A 50 -3.66 12.17 -0.15
N ILE A 51 -2.38 12.54 -0.22
CA ILE A 51 -1.88 13.36 -1.34
C ILE A 51 -1.66 12.51 -2.58
N GLY A 52 -1.23 11.26 -2.42
CA GLY A 52 -0.99 10.34 -3.54
C GLY A 52 -2.25 10.05 -4.33
N GLN A 53 -3.33 9.64 -3.66
CA GLN A 53 -4.57 9.27 -4.34
C GLN A 53 -5.29 10.46 -4.97
N SER A 54 -5.23 11.64 -4.34
CA SER A 54 -5.79 12.86 -4.94
C SER A 54 -5.00 13.33 -6.17
N SER A 55 -3.67 13.20 -6.16
CA SER A 55 -2.81 13.58 -7.28
C SER A 55 -3.12 12.82 -8.57
N ILE A 56 -3.57 11.56 -8.47
CA ILE A 56 -3.97 10.77 -9.64
C ILE A 56 -5.05 11.51 -10.43
N SER A 57 -6.14 11.90 -9.76
CA SER A 57 -7.25 12.62 -10.42
C SER A 57 -6.81 13.95 -11.03
N LEU A 58 -6.01 14.74 -10.32
CA LEU A 58 -5.60 16.07 -10.79
C LEU A 58 -4.65 16.00 -11.99
N ILE A 59 -3.61 15.17 -11.91
CA ILE A 59 -2.59 15.05 -12.96
C ILE A 59 -3.19 14.38 -14.19
N SER A 60 -3.87 13.25 -14.03
CA SER A 60 -4.40 12.49 -15.17
C SER A 60 -5.53 13.21 -15.91
N GLN A 61 -6.43 13.92 -15.21
CA GLN A 61 -7.46 14.73 -15.87
C GLN A 61 -6.87 15.94 -16.60
N SER A 62 -5.86 16.61 -16.01
CA SER A 62 -5.17 17.73 -16.68
C SER A 62 -4.43 17.25 -17.93
N TYR A 63 -3.77 16.10 -17.84
CA TYR A 63 -3.08 15.48 -18.96
C TYR A 63 -4.07 15.07 -20.06
N GLY A 64 -5.20 14.45 -19.68
CA GLY A 64 -6.29 14.12 -20.59
C GLY A 64 -6.79 15.34 -21.37
N LYS A 65 -6.98 16.48 -20.70
CA LYS A 65 -7.37 17.75 -21.32
C LYS A 65 -6.33 18.33 -22.29
N LYS A 66 -5.15 17.71 -22.43
CA LYS A 66 -3.98 18.24 -23.14
C LYS A 66 -3.49 19.57 -22.57
N ASP A 67 -3.77 19.84 -21.29
CA ASP A 67 -3.28 21.00 -20.57
C ASP A 67 -1.90 20.69 -19.98
N ALA A 68 -0.86 20.85 -20.79
CA ALA A 68 0.52 20.55 -20.40
C ALA A 68 1.00 21.42 -19.23
N GLU A 69 0.60 22.70 -19.18
CA GLU A 69 1.00 23.61 -18.10
C GLU A 69 0.28 23.27 -16.79
N GLY A 70 -1.03 23.02 -16.84
CA GLY A 70 -1.79 22.55 -15.68
C GLY A 70 -1.27 21.21 -15.16
N THR A 71 -0.87 20.31 -16.06
CA THR A 71 -0.29 19.00 -15.69
C THR A 71 1.06 19.18 -15.02
N ALA A 72 1.95 19.98 -15.59
CA ALA A 72 3.25 20.30 -15.01
C ALA A 72 3.09 20.92 -13.61
N LYS A 73 2.18 21.90 -13.47
CA LYS A 73 1.89 22.55 -12.19
C LYS A 73 1.33 21.58 -11.15
N ALA A 74 0.43 20.68 -11.54
CA ALA A 74 -0.10 19.66 -10.65
C ALA A 74 0.99 18.68 -10.16
N ILE A 75 1.92 18.31 -11.04
CA ILE A 75 3.09 17.48 -10.67
C ILE A 75 4.01 18.23 -9.71
N GLU A 76 4.34 19.48 -10.01
CA GLU A 76 5.17 20.34 -9.15
C GLU A 76 4.58 20.46 -7.75
N GLN A 77 3.29 20.82 -7.64
CA GLN A 77 2.61 20.92 -6.34
C GLN A 77 2.52 19.58 -5.62
N THR A 78 2.26 18.49 -6.33
CA THR A 78 2.20 17.16 -5.71
C THR A 78 3.56 16.79 -5.09
N ILE A 79 4.68 17.08 -5.75
CA ILE A 79 6.03 16.80 -5.22
C ILE A 79 6.33 17.73 -4.03
N THR A 80 6.18 19.05 -4.21
CA THR A 80 6.50 20.04 -3.16
C THR A 80 5.63 19.88 -1.93
N PHE A 81 4.32 19.74 -2.11
CA PHE A 81 3.39 19.62 -0.99
C PHE A 81 3.59 18.31 -0.24
N LYS A 82 3.83 17.19 -0.93
CA LYS A 82 4.21 15.93 -0.26
C LYS A 82 5.53 16.06 0.50
N PHE A 83 6.53 16.72 -0.07
CA PHE A 83 7.81 16.93 0.60
C PHE A 83 7.63 17.73 1.90
N LEU A 84 6.84 18.81 1.87
CA LEU A 84 6.51 19.61 3.05
C LEU A 84 5.76 18.79 4.11
N VAL A 85 4.71 18.07 3.72
CA VAL A 85 3.92 17.25 4.63
C VAL A 85 4.76 16.13 5.24
N ALA A 86 5.63 15.50 4.45
CA ALA A 86 6.57 14.51 4.92
C ALA A 86 7.59 15.10 5.90
N MET A 87 8.09 16.31 5.66
CA MET A 87 9.02 16.97 6.59
C MET A 87 8.35 17.24 7.94
N ILE A 88 7.12 17.77 7.92
CA ILE A 88 6.34 18.01 9.14
C ILE A 88 6.09 16.68 9.88
N ALA A 89 5.68 15.64 9.15
CA ALA A 89 5.45 14.32 9.72
C ALA A 89 6.74 13.71 10.30
N ALA A 90 7.87 13.84 9.62
CA ALA A 90 9.16 13.35 10.08
C ALA A 90 9.56 13.98 11.41
N VAL A 91 9.44 15.31 11.53
CA VAL A 91 9.74 16.03 12.77
C VAL A 91 8.81 15.60 13.89
N LEU A 92 7.49 15.58 13.64
CA LEU A 92 6.51 15.17 14.65
C LEU A 92 6.77 13.74 15.15
N VAL A 93 6.96 12.79 14.22
CA VAL A 93 7.19 11.39 14.60
C VAL A 93 8.52 11.23 15.30
N ALA A 94 9.59 11.89 14.86
CA ALA A 94 10.89 11.81 15.52
C ALA A 94 10.83 12.28 16.98
N LEU A 95 10.06 13.33 17.29
CA LEU A 95 9.88 13.82 18.66
C LEU A 95 9.15 12.81 19.56
N PHE A 96 8.17 12.08 19.02
CA PHE A 96 7.35 11.13 19.78
C PHE A 96 7.78 9.67 19.62
N LEU A 97 8.79 9.37 18.80
CA LEU A 97 9.15 8.00 18.45
C LEU A 97 9.52 7.18 19.69
N LYS A 98 10.53 7.63 20.46
CA LYS A 98 11.00 6.90 21.65
C LYS A 98 9.90 6.71 22.71
N PRO A 99 9.11 7.73 23.10
CA PRO A 99 7.97 7.54 24.00
C PRO A 99 6.94 6.54 23.45
N SER A 100 6.64 6.61 22.14
CA SER A 100 5.67 5.71 21.51
C SER A 100 6.14 4.27 21.52
N LEU A 101 7.43 4.02 21.27
CA LEU A 101 8.01 2.67 21.32
C LEU A 101 7.92 2.06 22.73
N GLY A 102 8.11 2.87 23.78
CA GLY A 102 7.97 2.44 25.17
C GLY A 102 6.56 1.98 25.55
N LEU A 103 5.54 2.31 24.75
CA LEU A 103 4.18 1.79 24.94
C LEU A 103 4.03 0.33 24.46
N PHE A 104 4.91 -0.15 23.58
CA PHE A 104 4.83 -1.48 22.97
C PHE A 104 5.81 -2.47 23.56
N SER A 105 6.99 -2.02 24.02
CA SER A 105 8.00 -2.88 24.62
C SER A 105 8.83 -2.12 25.65
N ASN A 106 9.26 -2.82 26.69
CA ASN A 106 10.23 -2.35 27.67
C ASN A 106 11.63 -2.95 27.47
N ASP A 107 11.81 -3.83 26.48
CA ASP A 107 13.11 -4.45 26.17
C ASP A 107 14.04 -3.42 25.51
N PRO A 108 15.19 -3.07 26.14
CA PRO A 108 16.13 -2.11 25.57
C PRO A 108 16.68 -2.49 24.19
N LYS A 109 16.87 -3.79 23.90
CA LYS A 109 17.38 -4.24 22.60
C LYS A 109 16.36 -4.01 21.49
N VAL A 110 15.08 -4.30 21.78
CA VAL A 110 13.97 -4.08 20.85
C VAL A 110 13.79 -2.59 20.56
N ILE A 111 13.83 -1.75 21.60
CA ILE A 111 13.73 -0.29 21.46
C ILE A 111 14.91 0.24 20.64
N THR A 112 16.15 -0.21 20.92
CA THR A 112 17.34 0.23 20.19
C THR A 112 17.24 -0.12 18.71
N ALA A 113 16.89 -1.37 18.38
CA ALA A 113 16.67 -1.80 16.99
C ALA A 113 15.60 -0.96 16.27
N ALA A 114 14.51 -0.62 16.96
CA ALA A 114 13.45 0.23 16.41
C ALA A 114 13.93 1.68 16.17
N LEU A 115 14.76 2.23 17.05
CA LEU A 115 15.31 3.58 16.91
C LEU A 115 16.37 3.67 15.79
N ASP A 116 17.27 2.69 15.72
CA ASP A 116 18.32 2.59 14.70
C ASP A 116 17.71 2.52 13.29
N TYR A 117 16.66 1.71 13.14
CA TYR A 117 15.91 1.63 11.89
C TYR A 117 15.07 2.89 11.64
N GLY A 118 14.43 3.40 12.70
CA GLY A 118 13.35 4.37 12.57
C GLY A 118 13.83 5.79 12.30
N TYR A 119 14.85 6.29 13.01
CA TYR A 119 15.30 7.67 12.83
C TYR A 119 15.83 7.92 11.43
N ILE A 120 16.62 7.00 10.88
CA ILE A 120 17.17 7.18 9.54
C ILE A 120 16.06 7.14 8.47
N ARG A 121 15.07 6.25 8.61
CA ARG A 121 13.86 6.23 7.76
C ARG A 121 13.09 7.56 7.83
N LEU A 122 12.97 8.15 9.01
CA LEU A 122 12.28 9.43 9.21
C LEU A 122 13.04 10.60 8.58
N TYR A 123 14.38 10.66 8.72
CA TYR A 123 15.19 11.71 8.10
C TYR A 123 15.04 11.74 6.56
N PHE A 124 14.87 10.58 5.94
CA PHE A 124 14.70 10.45 4.48
C PHE A 124 13.24 10.35 4.03
N LEU A 125 12.28 10.49 4.95
CA LEU A 125 10.85 10.44 4.65
C LEU A 125 10.41 11.42 3.54
N PRO A 126 10.89 12.69 3.51
CA PRO A 126 10.53 13.61 2.41
C PRO A 126 10.95 13.11 1.04
N MET A 127 12.10 12.45 0.95
CA MET A 127 12.61 11.85 -0.27
C MET A 127 11.74 10.67 -0.71
N MET A 128 11.38 9.80 0.24
CA MET A 128 10.54 8.64 -0.01
C MET A 128 9.15 9.04 -0.55
N PHE A 129 8.48 9.99 0.10
CA PHE A 129 7.16 10.47 -0.35
C PHE A 129 7.24 11.09 -1.76
N SER A 130 8.32 11.81 -2.03
CA SER A 130 8.54 12.43 -3.33
C SER A 130 8.80 11.37 -4.43
N SER A 131 9.45 10.25 -4.09
CA SER A 131 9.62 9.09 -5.00
C SER A 131 8.30 8.49 -5.45
N TYR A 132 7.33 8.34 -4.52
CA TYR A 132 5.98 7.91 -4.85
C TYR A 132 5.25 8.91 -5.78
N SER A 133 5.43 10.22 -5.55
CA SER A 133 4.83 11.27 -6.39
C SER A 133 5.36 11.21 -7.82
N VAL A 134 6.66 11.03 -7.99
CA VAL A 134 7.31 10.91 -9.31
C VAL A 134 6.79 9.70 -10.08
N ASN A 135 6.73 8.53 -9.44
CA ASN A 135 6.18 7.32 -10.04
C ASN A 135 4.70 7.49 -10.43
N THR A 136 3.94 8.22 -9.61
CA THR A 136 2.53 8.52 -9.86
C THR A 136 2.36 9.50 -11.02
N ALA A 137 3.22 10.53 -11.10
CA ALA A 137 3.23 11.49 -12.20
C ALA A 137 3.47 10.81 -13.56
N LEU A 138 4.50 9.98 -13.66
CA LEU A 138 4.81 9.20 -14.86
C LEU A 138 3.63 8.33 -15.30
N ARG A 139 3.00 7.61 -14.35
CA ARG A 139 1.79 6.84 -14.64
C ARG A 139 0.65 7.72 -15.15
N CYS A 140 0.44 8.88 -14.54
CA CYS A 140 -0.66 9.77 -14.91
C CYS A 140 -0.49 10.41 -16.29
N ILE A 141 0.74 10.58 -16.77
CA ILE A 141 1.05 11.08 -18.12
C ILE A 141 1.15 9.95 -19.17
N GLY A 142 0.78 8.72 -18.84
CA GLY A 142 0.73 7.59 -19.80
C GLY A 142 1.93 6.65 -19.77
N ASP A 143 3.01 7.01 -19.08
CA ASP A 143 4.22 6.20 -18.98
C ASP A 143 4.16 5.25 -17.77
N ALA A 144 3.58 4.07 -17.98
CA ALA A 144 3.54 3.02 -16.96
C ALA A 144 4.81 2.15 -16.93
N LYS A 145 5.63 2.15 -17.98
CA LYS A 145 6.80 1.26 -18.09
C LYS A 145 7.96 1.78 -17.26
N THR A 146 8.21 3.08 -17.26
CA THR A 146 9.34 3.62 -16.50
C THR A 146 9.19 3.48 -14.99
N PRO A 147 8.01 3.75 -14.37
CA PRO A 147 7.80 3.46 -12.96
C PRO A 147 8.04 1.99 -12.61
N MET A 148 7.64 1.06 -13.49
CA MET A 148 7.95 -0.36 -13.31
C MET A 148 9.46 -0.61 -13.25
N TYR A 149 10.22 -0.12 -14.22
CA TYR A 149 11.68 -0.28 -14.22
C TYR A 149 12.34 0.40 -13.02
N ILE A 150 11.90 1.58 -12.62
CA ILE A 150 12.40 2.29 -11.43
C ILE A 150 12.16 1.44 -10.17
N MET A 151 10.95 0.92 -9.99
CA MET A 151 10.60 0.07 -8.85
C MET A 151 11.40 -1.23 -8.86
N MET A 152 11.60 -1.86 -10.01
CA MET A 152 12.43 -3.07 -10.13
C MET A 152 13.89 -2.80 -9.80
N VAL A 153 14.49 -1.74 -10.34
CA VAL A 153 15.88 -1.36 -10.03
C VAL A 153 16.04 -1.08 -8.55
N SER A 154 15.11 -0.33 -7.95
CA SER A 154 15.09 -0.06 -6.51
C SER A 154 15.00 -1.33 -5.67
N SER A 155 14.10 -2.24 -6.04
CA SER A 155 13.89 -3.53 -5.36
C SER A 155 15.14 -4.40 -5.44
N ILE A 156 15.73 -4.53 -6.63
CA ILE A 156 16.96 -5.32 -6.84
C ILE A 156 18.13 -4.71 -6.06
N LEU A 157 18.28 -3.38 -6.11
CA LEU A 157 19.33 -2.70 -5.37
C LEU A 157 19.20 -2.96 -3.87
N ASN A 158 17.97 -2.90 -3.33
CA ASN A 158 17.71 -3.15 -1.91
C ASN A 158 18.06 -4.59 -1.52
N VAL A 159 17.57 -5.58 -2.28
CA VAL A 159 17.85 -7.01 -2.07
C VAL A 159 19.36 -7.32 -2.04
N LEU A 160 20.17 -6.58 -2.82
CA LEU A 160 21.62 -6.75 -2.85
C LEU A 160 22.34 -5.99 -1.73
N LEU A 161 21.88 -4.77 -1.41
CA LEU A 161 22.49 -3.91 -0.39
C LEU A 161 22.19 -4.39 1.04
N ASP A 162 21.03 -4.98 1.26
CA ASP A 162 20.59 -5.51 2.55
C ASP A 162 21.64 -6.43 3.21
N PRO A 163 22.00 -7.59 2.62
CA PRO A 163 23.00 -8.47 3.21
C PRO A 163 24.40 -7.86 3.26
N LEU A 164 24.74 -6.97 2.31
CA LEU A 164 26.04 -6.31 2.26
C LEU A 164 26.23 -5.32 3.43
N LEU A 165 25.18 -4.57 3.78
CA LEU A 165 25.23 -3.55 4.83
C LEU A 165 24.96 -4.13 6.22
N MET A 166 24.08 -5.12 6.33
CA MET A 166 23.69 -5.70 7.62
C MET A 166 24.79 -6.54 8.27
N PHE A 167 25.48 -7.40 7.51
CA PHE A 167 26.37 -8.42 8.05
C PHE A 167 27.85 -8.06 7.87
N ASP A 168 28.72 -8.58 8.74
CA ASP A 168 30.18 -8.40 8.63
C ASP A 168 30.76 -9.11 7.39
N LYS A 169 30.08 -10.15 6.92
CA LYS A 169 30.38 -10.88 5.71
C LYS A 169 29.09 -11.16 4.97
N PHE A 170 29.09 -10.97 3.66
CA PHE A 170 27.93 -11.28 2.85
C PHE A 170 27.59 -12.78 3.02
N PRO A 171 26.39 -13.12 3.53
CA PRO A 171 26.06 -14.48 3.93
C PRO A 171 26.28 -15.49 2.80
N GLY A 172 27.12 -16.50 3.05
CA GLY A 172 27.46 -17.53 2.06
C GLY A 172 28.61 -17.18 1.12
N THR A 173 29.31 -16.07 1.33
CA THR A 173 30.49 -15.67 0.54
C THR A 173 31.64 -15.17 1.43
N ALA A 174 32.83 -14.99 0.85
CA ALA A 174 33.99 -14.39 1.52
C ALA A 174 34.02 -12.85 1.41
N ILE A 175 33.00 -12.22 0.83
CA ILE A 175 32.95 -10.77 0.61
C ILE A 175 32.74 -10.09 1.98
N PRO A 176 33.62 -9.16 2.40
CA PRO A 176 33.41 -8.39 3.61
C PRO A 176 32.18 -7.48 3.44
N GLY A 177 31.30 -7.49 4.44
CA GLY A 177 30.21 -6.55 4.56
C GLY A 177 30.52 -5.47 5.60
N PHE A 178 29.55 -4.60 5.86
CA PHE A 178 29.75 -3.42 6.72
C PHE A 178 29.34 -3.64 8.18
N GLY A 179 28.72 -4.78 8.53
CA GLY A 179 28.42 -5.13 9.92
C GLY A 179 27.48 -4.14 10.65
N MET A 180 26.67 -3.38 9.91
CA MET A 180 25.87 -2.29 10.49
C MET A 180 24.58 -2.79 11.18
N GLY A 181 24.32 -4.09 11.19
CA GLY A 181 23.12 -4.68 11.80
C GLY A 181 21.83 -4.06 11.26
N VAL A 182 20.88 -3.78 12.15
CA VAL A 182 19.55 -3.25 11.79
C VAL A 182 19.63 -1.86 11.15
N PHE A 183 20.60 -1.04 11.53
CA PHE A 183 20.86 0.25 10.89
C PHE A 183 21.19 0.07 9.40
N GLY A 184 21.95 -0.98 9.05
CA GLY A 184 22.30 -1.33 7.68
C GLY A 184 21.09 -1.59 6.78
N ALA A 185 20.06 -2.27 7.30
CA ALA A 185 18.80 -2.51 6.57
C ALA A 185 18.08 -1.20 6.21
N ALA A 186 18.05 -0.26 7.15
CA ALA A 186 17.42 1.03 6.92
C ALA A 186 18.23 1.88 5.92
N VAL A 187 19.56 1.87 5.99
CA VAL A 187 20.44 2.52 5.01
C VAL A 187 20.25 1.92 3.62
N ALA A 188 20.21 0.60 3.49
CA ALA A 188 19.98 -0.09 2.22
C ALA A 188 18.67 0.38 1.56
N THR A 189 17.60 0.46 2.34
CA THR A 189 16.30 0.92 1.84
C THR A 189 16.37 2.38 1.36
N ILE A 190 17.03 3.26 2.12
CA ILE A 190 17.15 4.67 1.79
C ILE A 190 17.94 4.88 0.51
N ILE A 191 19.06 4.17 0.33
CA ILE A 191 19.85 4.23 -0.89
C ILE A 191 18.99 3.81 -2.09
N SER A 192 18.30 2.68 -1.98
CA SER A 192 17.43 2.17 -3.04
C SER A 192 16.28 3.10 -3.42
N GLN A 193 15.63 3.71 -2.44
CA GLN A 193 14.55 4.67 -2.69
C GLN A 193 15.08 6.02 -3.20
N THR A 194 16.27 6.43 -2.76
CA THR A 194 16.95 7.65 -3.24
C THR A 194 17.33 7.51 -4.71
N VAL A 195 17.91 6.37 -5.10
CA VAL A 195 18.18 6.06 -6.51
C VAL A 195 16.90 6.07 -7.33
N ALA A 196 15.82 5.45 -6.82
CA ALA A 196 14.52 5.46 -7.48
C ALA A 196 13.97 6.88 -7.68
N PHE A 197 14.08 7.73 -6.65
CA PHE A 197 13.68 9.13 -6.72
C PHE A 197 14.50 9.89 -7.75
N ILE A 198 15.84 9.81 -7.69
CA ILE A 198 16.72 10.57 -8.59
C ILE A 198 16.44 10.21 -10.05
N LEU A 199 16.34 8.89 -10.35
CA LEU A 199 16.01 8.42 -11.70
C LEU A 199 14.65 8.91 -12.16
N GLY A 200 13.62 8.72 -11.34
CA GLY A 200 12.28 9.16 -11.72
C GLY A 200 12.16 10.68 -11.83
N PHE A 201 12.78 11.42 -10.92
CA PHE A 201 12.78 12.89 -10.90
C PHE A 201 13.46 13.41 -12.18
N TYR A 202 14.63 12.90 -12.53
CA TYR A 202 15.28 13.24 -13.78
C TYR A 202 14.39 12.97 -15.00
N ILE A 203 13.75 11.80 -15.06
CA ILE A 203 12.91 11.43 -16.20
C ILE A 203 11.66 12.32 -16.30
N VAL A 204 10.97 12.59 -15.19
CA VAL A 204 9.80 13.48 -15.16
C VAL A 204 10.18 14.89 -15.63
N PHE A 205 11.31 15.43 -15.18
CA PHE A 205 11.74 16.78 -15.52
C PHE A 205 12.40 16.90 -16.91
N SER A 206 12.70 15.78 -17.57
CA SER A 206 13.24 15.77 -18.94
C SER A 206 12.23 16.20 -20.01
N GLY A 207 10.92 16.25 -19.68
CA GLY A 207 9.86 16.64 -20.61
C GLY A 207 9.13 15.46 -21.27
N ARG A 208 9.14 14.29 -20.62
CA ARG A 208 8.57 13.06 -21.16
C ARG A 208 7.07 13.18 -21.42
N GLU A 209 6.58 12.53 -22.48
CA GLU A 209 5.18 12.60 -22.95
C GLU A 209 4.65 14.05 -23.13
N GLY A 210 5.53 15.00 -23.45
CA GLY A 210 5.16 16.39 -23.73
C GLY A 210 4.88 17.25 -22.48
N VAL A 211 5.13 16.73 -21.27
CA VAL A 211 4.93 17.46 -20.02
C VAL A 211 6.29 17.73 -19.38
N LYS A 212 6.63 19.01 -19.20
CA LYS A 212 7.91 19.42 -18.60
C LYS A 212 7.70 20.30 -17.35
N PRO A 213 7.69 19.69 -16.16
CA PRO A 213 7.76 20.42 -14.89
C PRO A 213 8.99 21.33 -14.82
N ARG A 214 8.84 22.46 -14.15
CA ARG A 214 9.87 23.48 -13.96
C ARG A 214 10.42 23.38 -12.54
N LEU A 215 11.74 23.31 -12.39
CA LEU A 215 12.39 23.35 -11.07
C LEU A 215 12.00 24.60 -10.28
N LYS A 216 11.87 25.76 -10.94
CA LYS A 216 11.38 27.00 -10.31
C LYS A 216 9.95 26.90 -9.77
N GLY A 217 9.12 26.02 -10.36
CA GLY A 217 7.75 25.77 -9.93
C GLY A 217 7.67 25.02 -8.60
N LEU A 218 8.69 24.19 -8.29
CA LEU A 218 8.77 23.47 -7.01
C LEU A 218 8.92 24.39 -5.79
N PHE A 219 9.43 25.60 -5.97
CA PHE A 219 9.64 26.56 -4.88
C PHE A 219 8.43 27.47 -4.64
N LYS A 220 7.31 27.25 -5.33
CA LYS A 220 6.09 28.02 -5.15
C LYS A 220 4.98 27.09 -4.73
N LEU A 221 4.34 27.39 -3.60
CA LEU A 221 3.11 26.71 -3.19
C LEU A 221 1.91 27.39 -3.86
N ASP A 222 1.00 26.59 -4.39
CA ASP A 222 -0.31 27.01 -4.87
C ASP A 222 -1.38 26.43 -3.96
N TRP A 223 -1.80 27.25 -2.99
CA TRP A 223 -2.80 26.88 -2.01
C TRP A 223 -4.11 26.35 -2.63
N LYS A 224 -4.47 26.79 -3.84
CA LYS A 224 -5.67 26.31 -4.52
C LYS A 224 -5.54 24.84 -4.92
N ILE A 225 -4.36 24.42 -5.37
CA ILE A 225 -4.07 23.03 -5.73
C ILE A 225 -3.84 22.20 -4.46
N ASP A 226 -3.10 22.73 -3.49
CA ASP A 226 -2.81 22.02 -2.23
C ASP A 226 -4.08 21.73 -1.42
N LYS A 227 -4.99 22.70 -1.36
CA LYS A 227 -6.32 22.50 -0.74
C LYS A 227 -7.12 21.42 -1.48
N LYS A 228 -7.01 21.32 -2.81
CA LYS A 228 -7.64 20.23 -3.58
C LYS A 228 -7.01 18.88 -3.27
N LEU A 229 -5.69 18.79 -3.20
CA LEU A 229 -4.97 17.57 -2.80
C LEU A 229 -5.45 17.06 -1.44
N LEU A 230 -5.55 17.96 -0.44
CA LEU A 230 -6.06 17.60 0.88
C LEU A 230 -7.54 17.19 0.86
N THR A 231 -8.42 18.00 0.27
CA THR A 231 -9.87 17.76 0.33
C THR A 231 -10.32 16.54 -0.48
N ILE A 232 -9.68 16.25 -1.61
CA ILE A 232 -9.93 15.05 -2.42
C ILE A 232 -9.32 13.81 -1.73
N GLY A 233 -8.17 13.98 -1.07
CA GLY A 233 -7.42 12.90 -0.44
C GLY A 233 -7.92 12.47 0.93
N LEU A 234 -8.52 13.39 1.70
CA LEU A 234 -8.92 13.17 3.08
C LEU A 234 -9.82 11.92 3.27
N PRO A 235 -10.82 11.64 2.40
CA PRO A 235 -11.60 10.41 2.50
C PRO A 235 -10.74 9.14 2.43
N THR A 236 -9.71 9.11 1.58
CA THR A 236 -8.81 7.95 1.45
C THR A 236 -7.92 7.79 2.68
N GLY A 237 -7.48 8.90 3.29
CA GLY A 237 -6.76 8.86 4.56
C GLY A 237 -7.61 8.31 5.71
N LEU A 238 -8.84 8.79 5.84
CA LEU A 238 -9.80 8.28 6.82
C LEU A 238 -10.11 6.80 6.60
N GLU A 239 -10.30 6.41 5.34
CA GLU A 239 -10.51 5.02 4.97
C GLU A 239 -9.35 4.12 5.40
N SER A 240 -8.11 4.56 5.18
CA SER A 240 -6.91 3.84 5.60
C SER A 240 -6.81 3.76 7.12
N PHE A 241 -7.14 4.83 7.84
CA PHE A 241 -7.21 4.82 9.30
C PHE A 241 -8.23 3.80 9.83
N PHE A 242 -9.48 3.87 9.35
CA PHE A 242 -10.55 2.96 9.79
C PHE A 242 -10.27 1.50 9.44
N ARG A 243 -9.65 1.23 8.28
CA ARG A 243 -9.23 -0.12 7.90
C ARG A 243 -8.18 -0.67 8.86
N ASN A 244 -7.14 0.10 9.16
CA ASN A 244 -6.09 -0.34 10.08
C ASN A 244 -6.62 -0.57 11.50
N LEU A 245 -7.46 0.34 11.99
CA LEU A 245 -8.08 0.19 13.30
C LEU A 245 -8.96 -1.07 13.36
N SER A 246 -9.70 -1.38 12.29
CA SER A 246 -10.49 -2.61 12.21
C SER A 246 -9.63 -3.88 12.27
N GLY A 247 -8.44 -3.86 11.64
CA GLY A 247 -7.49 -4.98 11.70
C GLY A 247 -6.97 -5.24 13.12
N ALA A 248 -6.66 -4.18 13.87
CA ALA A 248 -6.25 -4.30 15.28
C ALA A 248 -7.36 -4.87 16.16
N VAL A 249 -8.61 -4.44 15.94
CA VAL A 249 -9.78 -4.98 16.66
C VAL A 249 -10.03 -6.44 16.29
N LEU A 250 -9.93 -6.80 15.01
CA LEU A 250 -10.10 -8.17 14.54
C LEU A 250 -9.09 -9.11 15.19
N LEU A 251 -7.83 -8.69 15.32
CA LEU A 251 -6.80 -9.50 15.96
C LEU A 251 -7.14 -9.85 17.41
N LYS A 252 -7.84 -8.97 18.13
CA LYS A 252 -8.32 -9.26 19.50
C LYS A 252 -9.36 -10.39 19.51
N PHE A 253 -10.24 -10.46 18.51
CA PHE A 253 -11.20 -11.56 18.38
C PHE A 253 -10.50 -12.88 18.03
N VAL A 254 -9.50 -12.85 17.16
CA VAL A 254 -8.68 -14.03 16.83
C VAL A 254 -7.94 -14.54 18.05
N ALA A 255 -7.40 -13.64 18.88
CA ALA A 255 -6.61 -13.99 20.06
C ALA A 255 -7.38 -14.83 21.10
N VAL A 256 -8.72 -14.79 21.10
CA VAL A 256 -9.56 -15.65 21.95
C VAL A 256 -9.36 -17.14 21.65
N TYR A 257 -8.98 -17.48 20.42
CA TYR A 257 -8.76 -18.86 19.96
C TYR A 257 -7.31 -19.34 20.15
N GLY A 258 -6.46 -18.55 20.81
CA GLY A 258 -5.09 -18.93 21.16
C GLY A 258 -4.02 -18.37 20.23
N THR A 259 -2.77 -18.61 20.63
CA THR A 259 -1.57 -18.05 19.97
C THR A 259 -1.34 -18.62 18.58
N ALA A 260 -1.65 -19.90 18.36
CA ALA A 260 -1.54 -20.54 17.05
C ALA A 260 -2.47 -19.89 16.01
N ALA A 261 -3.69 -19.52 16.41
CA ALA A 261 -4.64 -18.80 15.55
C ALA A 261 -4.12 -17.40 15.15
N VAL A 262 -3.54 -16.68 16.10
CA VAL A 262 -2.91 -15.37 15.85
C VAL A 262 -1.73 -15.50 14.90
N ALA A 263 -0.87 -16.50 15.12
CA ALA A 263 0.26 -16.78 14.24
C ALA A 263 -0.19 -17.16 12.82
N ALA A 264 -1.26 -17.94 12.70
CA ALA A 264 -1.86 -18.30 11.43
C ALA A 264 -2.35 -17.09 10.64
N VAL A 265 -3.02 -16.11 11.28
CA VAL A 265 -3.40 -14.84 10.64
C VAL A 265 -2.17 -14.08 10.15
N GLY A 266 -1.08 -14.09 10.91
CA GLY A 266 0.19 -13.45 10.50
C GLY A 266 0.77 -14.07 9.23
N VAL A 267 0.88 -15.40 9.17
CA VAL A 267 1.44 -16.11 8.00
C VAL A 267 0.52 -15.99 6.78
N ALA A 268 -0.77 -16.32 6.94
CA ALA A 268 -1.74 -16.23 5.86
C ALA A 268 -1.93 -14.79 5.37
N GLY A 269 -1.89 -13.80 6.27
CA GLY A 269 -1.96 -12.38 5.94
C GLY A 269 -0.85 -11.92 4.99
N ARG A 270 0.36 -12.48 5.08
CA ARG A 270 1.44 -12.22 4.12
C ARG A 270 1.11 -12.77 2.72
N LEU A 271 0.53 -13.96 2.65
CA LEU A 271 0.08 -14.55 1.39
C LEU A 271 -1.07 -13.75 0.76
N PHE A 272 -2.01 -13.27 1.56
CA PHE A 272 -3.05 -12.35 1.11
C PHE A 272 -2.46 -11.04 0.58
N GLY A 273 -1.47 -10.47 1.27
CA GLY A 273 -0.73 -9.30 0.79
C GLY A 273 -0.12 -9.54 -0.59
N LEU A 274 0.49 -10.72 -0.82
CA LEU A 274 1.10 -11.11 -2.10
C LEU A 274 0.09 -11.13 -3.23
N ALA A 275 -1.09 -11.69 -2.97
CA ALA A 275 -2.16 -11.67 -3.93
C ALA A 275 -2.69 -10.25 -4.19
N PHE A 276 -2.73 -9.39 -3.17
CA PHE A 276 -3.37 -8.09 -3.25
C PHE A 276 -2.54 -7.01 -3.95
N MET A 277 -1.21 -7.08 -3.93
CA MET A 277 -0.34 -6.06 -4.54
C MET A 277 -0.57 -5.84 -6.05
N PRO A 278 -0.76 -6.88 -6.89
CA PRO A 278 -1.20 -6.71 -8.26
C PRO A 278 -2.51 -5.91 -8.39
N LEU A 279 -3.49 -6.11 -7.50
CA LEU A 279 -4.73 -5.32 -7.54
C LEU A 279 -4.48 -3.84 -7.29
N VAL A 280 -3.60 -3.49 -6.36
CA VAL A 280 -3.21 -2.10 -6.10
C VAL A 280 -2.60 -1.46 -7.34
N GLY A 281 -1.65 -2.14 -7.98
CA GLY A 281 -1.04 -1.65 -9.22
C GLY A 281 -2.04 -1.50 -10.36
N MET A 282 -2.99 -2.42 -10.47
CA MET A 282 -4.08 -2.34 -11.43
C MET A 282 -5.01 -1.16 -11.16
N ASN A 283 -5.40 -0.94 -9.90
CA ASN A 283 -6.26 0.15 -9.49
C ASN A 283 -5.60 1.52 -9.74
N MET A 284 -4.32 1.69 -9.42
CA MET A 284 -3.59 2.93 -9.70
C MET A 284 -3.48 3.21 -11.20
N GLY A 285 -3.10 2.21 -12.00
CA GLY A 285 -3.01 2.34 -13.46
C GLY A 285 -4.37 2.55 -14.12
N GLY A 286 -5.41 1.87 -13.62
CA GLY A 286 -6.80 2.04 -14.04
C GLY A 286 -7.33 3.43 -13.71
N SER A 287 -7.06 3.94 -12.51
CA SER A 287 -7.47 5.28 -12.07
C SER A 287 -6.84 6.37 -12.93
N ALA A 288 -5.55 6.24 -13.27
CA ALA A 288 -4.90 7.17 -14.20
C ALA A 288 -5.57 7.16 -15.59
N MET A 289 -5.85 5.99 -16.16
CA MET A 289 -6.55 5.88 -17.44
C MET A 289 -7.99 6.44 -17.37
N VAL A 290 -8.72 6.18 -16.27
CA VAL A 290 -10.05 6.76 -16.07
C VAL A 290 -9.97 8.28 -16.00
N GLY A 291 -9.04 8.84 -15.22
CA GLY A 291 -8.88 10.28 -15.11
C GLY A 291 -8.50 10.95 -16.44
N GLN A 292 -7.63 10.32 -17.26
CA GLN A 292 -7.35 10.81 -18.62
C GLN A 292 -8.61 10.87 -19.50
N ASN A 293 -9.42 9.81 -19.47
CA ASN A 293 -10.66 9.76 -20.25
C ASN A 293 -11.70 10.77 -19.75
N LEU A 294 -11.82 10.96 -18.43
CA LEU A 294 -12.68 12.01 -17.85
C LEU A 294 -12.17 13.42 -18.16
N GLY A 295 -10.85 13.60 -18.34
CA GLY A 295 -10.25 14.85 -18.80
C GLY A 295 -10.84 15.33 -20.13
N VAL A 296 -11.03 14.40 -21.08
CA VAL A 296 -11.64 14.64 -22.41
C VAL A 296 -13.14 14.35 -22.47
N ASP A 297 -13.82 14.25 -21.32
CA ASP A 297 -15.26 13.95 -21.22
C ASP A 297 -15.69 12.60 -21.84
N ASN A 298 -14.76 11.67 -22.04
CA ASN A 298 -15.04 10.33 -22.56
C ASN A 298 -15.43 9.36 -21.43
N VAL A 299 -16.63 9.56 -20.88
CA VAL A 299 -17.17 8.75 -19.77
C VAL A 299 -17.32 7.28 -20.15
N GLU A 300 -17.68 6.97 -21.39
CA GLU A 300 -17.84 5.59 -21.86
C GLU A 300 -16.51 4.81 -21.79
N ARG A 301 -15.42 5.42 -22.28
CA ARG A 301 -14.10 4.80 -22.21
C ARG A 301 -13.59 4.67 -20.78
N ALA A 302 -13.93 5.62 -19.91
CA ALA A 302 -13.69 5.50 -18.48
C ALA A 302 -14.44 4.31 -17.85
N ARG A 303 -15.74 4.12 -18.18
CA ARG A 303 -16.51 2.95 -17.73
C ARG A 303 -15.90 1.64 -18.23
N ASN A 304 -15.49 1.59 -19.50
CA ASN A 304 -14.87 0.40 -20.09
C ASN A 304 -13.53 0.08 -19.42
N THR A 305 -12.72 1.09 -19.12
CA THR A 305 -11.47 0.91 -18.37
C THR A 305 -11.73 0.28 -17.01
N ALA A 306 -12.68 0.83 -16.24
CA ALA A 306 -13.01 0.30 -14.92
C ALA A 306 -13.58 -1.12 -14.97
N ARG A 307 -14.43 -1.44 -15.95
CA ARG A 307 -14.97 -2.80 -16.15
C ARG A 307 -13.87 -3.80 -16.51
N THR A 308 -12.96 -3.42 -17.40
CA THR A 308 -11.82 -4.27 -17.75
C THR A 308 -10.92 -4.49 -16.54
N SER A 309 -10.64 -3.46 -15.74
CA SER A 309 -9.93 -3.61 -14.46
C SER A 309 -10.66 -4.54 -13.50
N ALA A 310 -11.99 -4.41 -13.37
CA ALA A 310 -12.79 -5.29 -12.51
C ALA A 310 -12.73 -6.76 -12.95
N LEU A 311 -12.84 -7.03 -14.25
CA LEU A 311 -12.78 -8.40 -14.79
C LEU A 311 -11.40 -9.02 -14.63
N ILE A 312 -10.32 -8.29 -14.94
CA ILE A 312 -8.96 -8.80 -14.76
C ILE A 312 -8.68 -9.03 -13.27
N GLY A 313 -9.06 -8.09 -12.40
CA GLY A 313 -8.90 -8.22 -10.96
C GLY A 313 -9.64 -9.44 -10.40
N PHE A 314 -10.90 -9.64 -10.82
CA PHE A 314 -11.69 -10.82 -10.48
C PHE A 314 -10.98 -12.11 -10.91
N SER A 315 -10.51 -12.20 -12.15
CA SER A 315 -9.83 -13.40 -12.67
C SER A 315 -8.54 -13.73 -11.91
N ILE A 316 -7.73 -12.72 -11.58
CA ILE A 316 -6.49 -12.93 -10.81
C ILE A 316 -6.81 -13.43 -9.40
N MET A 317 -7.79 -12.82 -8.73
CA MET A 317 -8.16 -13.27 -7.40
C MET A 317 -8.87 -14.62 -7.41
N LEU A 318 -9.66 -14.93 -8.44
CA LEU A 318 -10.27 -16.25 -8.58
C LEU A 318 -9.20 -17.33 -8.69
N LEU A 319 -8.13 -17.10 -9.46
CA LEU A 319 -6.98 -18.00 -9.49
C LEU A 319 -6.34 -18.15 -8.11
N PHE A 320 -6.16 -17.05 -7.38
CA PHE A 320 -5.65 -17.10 -6.01
C PHE A 320 -6.56 -17.92 -5.08
N VAL A 321 -7.88 -17.75 -5.14
CA VAL A 321 -8.85 -18.54 -4.36
C VAL A 321 -8.73 -20.02 -4.69
N LEU A 322 -8.60 -20.39 -5.96
CA LEU A 322 -8.41 -21.79 -6.37
C LEU A 322 -7.10 -22.37 -5.78
N ILE A 323 -6.00 -21.62 -5.85
CA ILE A 323 -4.72 -22.02 -5.27
C ILE A 323 -4.84 -22.15 -3.74
N ALA A 324 -5.44 -21.17 -3.07
CA ALA A 324 -5.67 -21.19 -1.64
C ALA A 324 -6.53 -22.39 -1.21
N PHE A 325 -7.52 -22.76 -2.03
CA PHE A 325 -8.43 -23.86 -1.70
C PHE A 325 -7.76 -25.23 -1.83
N PHE A 326 -7.09 -25.48 -2.94
CA PHE A 326 -6.50 -26.79 -3.25
C PHE A 326 -5.08 -26.98 -2.70
N ALA A 327 -4.29 -25.91 -2.65
CA ALA A 327 -2.86 -25.97 -2.29
C ALA A 327 -2.53 -25.19 -0.99
N GLY A 328 -3.51 -24.62 -0.28
CA GLY A 328 -3.28 -23.80 0.90
C GLY A 328 -2.44 -24.48 1.99
N GLU A 329 -2.66 -25.77 2.24
CA GLU A 329 -1.91 -26.57 3.22
C GLU A 329 -0.44 -26.74 2.81
N ILE A 330 -0.18 -27.06 1.54
CA ILE A 330 1.17 -27.21 1.00
C ILE A 330 1.90 -25.86 1.09
N VAL A 331 1.24 -24.78 0.67
CA VAL A 331 1.82 -23.43 0.69
C VAL A 331 2.18 -23.05 2.13
N LEU A 332 1.28 -23.26 3.09
CA LEU A 332 1.55 -22.91 4.49
C LEU A 332 2.60 -23.80 5.15
N GLY A 333 2.65 -25.09 4.80
CA GLY A 333 3.66 -26.03 5.29
C GLY A 333 5.10 -25.64 4.88
N ILE A 334 5.26 -24.82 3.84
CA ILE A 334 6.57 -24.23 3.46
C ILE A 334 6.99 -23.14 4.46
N PHE A 335 6.04 -22.36 4.98
CA PHE A 335 6.33 -21.23 5.88
C PHE A 335 6.39 -21.60 7.35
N ASN A 336 5.62 -22.60 7.77
CA ASN A 336 5.57 -23.04 9.17
C ASN A 336 5.35 -24.55 9.24
N LYS A 337 6.03 -25.21 10.18
CA LYS A 337 5.93 -26.67 10.39
C LYS A 337 5.04 -27.04 11.58
N ASP A 338 4.58 -26.06 12.36
CA ASP A 338 3.63 -26.30 13.45
C ASP A 338 2.27 -26.74 12.87
N PRO A 339 1.81 -27.97 13.18
CA PRO A 339 0.55 -28.49 12.64
C PRO A 339 -0.68 -27.64 12.98
N GLU A 340 -0.70 -26.99 14.14
CA GLU A 340 -1.84 -26.19 14.58
C GLU A 340 -1.90 -24.86 13.81
N ILE A 341 -0.75 -24.22 13.59
CA ILE A 341 -0.65 -23.00 12.77
C ILE A 341 -0.99 -23.30 11.31
N VAL A 342 -0.49 -24.42 10.77
CA VAL A 342 -0.79 -24.84 9.39
C VAL A 342 -2.28 -25.11 9.23
N LYS A 343 -2.93 -25.76 10.21
CA LYS A 343 -4.37 -26.01 10.19
C LYS A 343 -5.16 -24.70 10.17
N TYR A 344 -4.97 -23.82 11.16
CA TYR A 344 -5.70 -22.55 11.22
C TYR A 344 -5.43 -21.65 10.01
N GLY A 345 -4.19 -21.62 9.53
CA GLY A 345 -3.83 -20.86 8.35
C GLY A 345 -4.52 -21.41 7.10
N THR A 346 -4.61 -22.74 6.97
CA THR A 346 -5.25 -23.39 5.81
C THR A 346 -6.74 -23.12 5.80
N GLU A 347 -7.38 -23.19 6.97
CA GLU A 347 -8.78 -22.80 7.13
C GLU A 347 -9.00 -21.33 6.77
N PHE A 348 -8.11 -20.43 7.21
CA PHE A 348 -8.21 -19.01 6.86
C PHE A 348 -8.03 -18.77 5.35
N LEU A 349 -7.05 -19.43 4.71
CA LEU A 349 -6.88 -19.35 3.25
C LEU A 349 -8.11 -19.88 2.50
N ARG A 350 -8.67 -21.01 2.92
CA ARG A 350 -9.84 -21.63 2.27
C ARG A 350 -11.11 -20.81 2.43
N TYR A 351 -11.46 -20.44 3.66
CA TYR A 351 -12.73 -19.78 3.96
C TYR A 351 -12.63 -18.27 3.81
N GLY A 352 -11.53 -17.66 4.26
CA GLY A 352 -11.35 -16.21 4.21
C GLY A 352 -11.15 -15.67 2.80
N SER A 353 -10.61 -16.47 1.86
CA SER A 353 -10.40 -16.02 0.48
C SER A 353 -11.66 -16.02 -0.38
N LEU A 354 -12.75 -16.69 0.01
CA LEU A 354 -13.94 -16.83 -0.85
C LEU A 354 -14.56 -15.49 -1.29
N GLY A 355 -14.44 -14.45 -0.45
CA GLY A 355 -14.92 -13.10 -0.76
C GLY A 355 -13.98 -12.27 -1.63
N ILE A 356 -12.70 -12.63 -1.72
CA ILE A 356 -11.67 -11.74 -2.27
C ILE A 356 -11.81 -11.51 -3.78
N SER A 357 -12.34 -12.48 -4.53
CA SER A 357 -12.63 -12.31 -5.96
C SER A 357 -13.72 -11.26 -6.19
N ILE A 358 -14.76 -11.28 -5.36
CA ILE A 358 -15.85 -10.30 -5.40
C ILE A 358 -15.33 -8.92 -4.98
N LEU A 359 -14.50 -8.86 -3.92
CA LEU A 359 -13.80 -7.64 -3.53
C LEU A 359 -12.97 -7.07 -4.67
N ALA A 360 -12.19 -7.90 -5.35
CA ALA A 360 -11.34 -7.49 -6.47
C ALA A 360 -12.14 -6.92 -7.64
N TYR A 361 -13.32 -7.47 -7.92
CA TYR A 361 -14.23 -6.89 -8.90
C TYR A 361 -14.67 -5.47 -8.48
N GLY A 362 -15.13 -5.30 -7.24
CA GLY A 362 -15.48 -3.98 -6.70
C GLY A 362 -14.31 -3.00 -6.68
N PHE A 363 -13.13 -3.48 -6.30
CA PHE A 363 -11.90 -2.72 -6.25
C PHE A 363 -11.43 -2.28 -7.64
N GLY A 364 -11.61 -3.11 -8.66
CA GLY A 364 -11.37 -2.72 -10.06
C GLY A 364 -12.33 -1.63 -10.54
N LEU A 365 -13.62 -1.73 -10.20
CA LEU A 365 -14.59 -0.66 -10.48
C LEU A 365 -14.26 0.64 -9.75
N SER A 366 -13.69 0.55 -8.54
CA SER A 366 -13.31 1.71 -7.73
C SER A 366 -12.24 2.60 -8.37
N SER A 367 -11.57 2.13 -9.43
CA SER A 367 -10.66 2.95 -10.23
C SER A 367 -11.32 4.24 -10.76
N VAL A 368 -12.64 4.24 -10.95
CA VAL A 368 -13.36 5.47 -11.32
C VAL A 368 -13.34 6.53 -10.22
N PHE A 369 -13.29 6.13 -8.95
CA PHE A 369 -13.26 7.06 -7.81
C PHE A 369 -11.90 7.76 -7.74
N GLY A 370 -10.81 6.97 -7.83
CA GLY A 370 -9.45 7.49 -7.87
C GLY A 370 -9.19 8.39 -9.09
N GLY A 371 -9.70 8.01 -10.27
CA GLY A 371 -9.55 8.82 -11.48
C GLY A 371 -10.41 10.09 -11.50
N SER A 372 -11.61 10.06 -10.94
CA SER A 372 -12.53 11.22 -10.88
C SER A 372 -12.23 12.20 -9.73
N GLY A 373 -11.56 11.74 -8.67
CA GLY A 373 -11.42 12.49 -7.42
C GLY A 373 -12.68 12.45 -6.53
N TYR A 374 -13.63 11.57 -6.84
CA TYR A 374 -14.78 11.28 -5.99
C TYR A 374 -14.44 10.13 -5.02
N ASN A 375 -13.57 10.39 -4.04
CA ASN A 375 -13.01 9.36 -3.14
C ASN A 375 -13.90 8.97 -1.94
N MET A 376 -15.02 9.66 -1.71
CA MET A 376 -15.96 9.32 -0.63
C MET A 376 -16.43 7.85 -0.61
N PRO A 377 -16.64 7.17 -1.74
CA PRO A 377 -17.02 5.76 -1.74
C PRO A 377 -16.02 4.85 -1.03
N PHE A 378 -14.70 5.15 -1.05
CA PHE A 378 -13.71 4.33 -0.35
C PHE A 378 -13.99 4.29 1.16
N VAL A 379 -14.13 5.46 1.80
CA VAL A 379 -14.37 5.50 3.25
C VAL A 379 -15.72 4.90 3.63
N ILE A 380 -16.75 5.13 2.80
CA ILE A 380 -18.09 4.58 3.05
C ILE A 380 -18.08 3.06 2.90
N SER A 381 -17.40 2.51 1.88
CA SER A 381 -17.31 1.06 1.69
C SER A 381 -16.54 0.40 2.83
N SER A 382 -15.41 0.98 3.24
CA SER A 382 -14.58 0.48 4.35
C SER A 382 -15.31 0.51 5.69
N ILE A 383 -16.01 1.61 6.01
CA ILE A 383 -16.79 1.69 7.26
C ILE A 383 -17.96 0.71 7.24
N ALA A 384 -18.71 0.64 6.13
CA ALA A 384 -19.84 -0.27 6.00
C ALA A 384 -19.41 -1.74 6.13
N SER A 385 -18.35 -2.14 5.42
CA SER A 385 -17.88 -3.52 5.42
C SER A 385 -17.25 -3.93 6.74
N ARG A 386 -16.31 -3.12 7.26
CA ARG A 386 -15.53 -3.49 8.44
C ARG A 386 -16.30 -3.23 9.73
N TRP A 387 -16.83 -2.04 9.91
CA TRP A 387 -17.39 -1.61 11.20
C TRP A 387 -18.85 -1.98 11.39
N PHE A 388 -19.65 -2.00 10.32
CA PHE A 388 -21.08 -2.32 10.41
C PHE A 388 -21.42 -3.77 10.04
N VAL A 389 -20.51 -4.50 9.39
CA VAL A 389 -20.72 -5.92 9.06
C VAL A 389 -19.70 -6.80 9.76
N GLN A 390 -18.40 -6.62 9.51
CA GLN A 390 -17.37 -7.52 10.04
C GLN A 390 -17.31 -7.55 11.56
N ILE A 391 -17.14 -6.39 12.22
CA ILE A 391 -17.02 -6.29 13.68
C ILE A 391 -18.29 -6.80 14.39
N PRO A 392 -19.53 -6.46 13.97
CA PRO A 392 -20.74 -7.02 14.58
C PRO A 392 -20.85 -8.53 14.42
N ILE A 393 -20.51 -9.09 13.25
CA ILE A 393 -20.49 -10.55 13.05
C ILE A 393 -19.49 -11.20 14.01
N LEU A 394 -18.29 -10.63 14.15
CA LEU A 394 -17.29 -11.13 15.09
C LEU A 394 -17.79 -11.04 16.54
N PHE A 395 -18.38 -9.92 16.94
CA PHE A 395 -18.92 -9.76 18.29
C PHE A 395 -20.02 -10.79 18.60
N ILE A 396 -20.97 -10.98 17.70
CA ILE A 396 -22.08 -11.93 17.89
C ILE A 396 -21.55 -13.36 17.89
N MET A 397 -20.79 -13.75 16.87
CA MET A 397 -20.37 -15.15 16.70
C MET A 397 -19.30 -15.57 17.70
N VAL A 398 -18.29 -14.73 17.95
CA VAL A 398 -17.16 -15.06 18.83
C VAL A 398 -17.51 -14.84 20.30
N HIS A 399 -18.13 -13.70 20.64
CA HIS A 399 -18.32 -13.32 22.04
C HIS A 399 -19.66 -13.83 22.61
N LEU A 400 -20.76 -13.64 21.89
CA LEU A 400 -22.10 -14.04 22.38
C LEU A 400 -22.33 -15.54 22.20
N LEU A 401 -22.08 -16.06 21.00
CA LEU A 401 -22.37 -17.45 20.63
C LEU A 401 -21.20 -18.41 20.86
N LYS A 402 -20.00 -17.90 21.16
CA LYS A 402 -18.76 -18.68 21.37
C LYS A 402 -18.53 -19.72 20.26
N ALA A 403 -18.83 -19.32 19.02
CA ALA A 403 -18.78 -20.19 17.87
C ALA A 403 -17.33 -20.51 17.46
N SER A 404 -17.16 -21.48 16.55
CA SER A 404 -15.84 -21.84 16.02
C SER A 404 -15.15 -20.68 15.31
N ILE A 405 -13.81 -20.72 15.29
CA ILE A 405 -12.93 -19.76 14.59
C ILE A 405 -13.28 -19.59 13.11
N VAL A 406 -13.94 -20.58 12.49
CA VAL A 406 -14.43 -20.48 11.10
C VAL A 406 -15.29 -19.23 10.87
N TRP A 407 -16.06 -18.78 11.87
CA TRP A 407 -16.85 -17.55 11.78
C TRP A 407 -15.99 -16.29 11.71
N VAL A 408 -14.77 -16.32 12.25
CA VAL A 408 -13.79 -15.26 12.06
C VAL A 408 -13.38 -15.18 10.59
N TRP A 409 -13.13 -16.32 9.94
CA TRP A 409 -12.78 -16.38 8.52
C TRP A 409 -13.95 -15.97 7.63
N LEU A 410 -15.16 -16.44 7.92
CA LEU A 410 -16.37 -16.05 7.17
C LEU A 410 -16.70 -14.56 7.34
N SER A 411 -16.31 -13.92 8.45
CA SER A 411 -16.47 -12.47 8.61
C SER A 411 -15.77 -11.67 7.51
N TYR A 412 -14.63 -12.15 7.00
CA TYR A 412 -13.94 -11.53 5.85
C TYR A 412 -14.79 -11.62 4.59
N VAL A 413 -15.42 -12.77 4.34
CA VAL A 413 -16.28 -12.97 3.16
C VAL A 413 -17.45 -11.99 3.17
N PHE A 414 -18.16 -11.88 4.29
CA PHE A 414 -19.27 -10.93 4.43
C PHE A 414 -18.83 -9.48 4.30
N SER A 415 -17.67 -9.14 4.88
CA SER A 415 -17.06 -7.82 4.73
C SER A 415 -16.75 -7.51 3.27
N ASP A 416 -16.04 -8.41 2.59
CA ASP A 416 -15.56 -8.25 1.22
C ASP A 416 -16.72 -8.12 0.21
N ILE A 417 -17.77 -8.92 0.38
CA ILE A 417 -19.01 -8.81 -0.40
C ILE A 417 -19.68 -7.45 -0.17
N THR A 418 -19.78 -7.02 1.08
CA THR A 418 -20.39 -5.72 1.43
C THR A 418 -19.59 -4.57 0.82
N GLU A 419 -18.26 -4.63 0.91
CA GLU A 419 -17.36 -3.61 0.38
C GLU A 419 -17.52 -3.48 -1.14
N ALA A 420 -17.50 -4.61 -1.85
CA ALA A 420 -17.73 -4.65 -3.29
C ALA A 420 -19.12 -4.15 -3.69
N LEU A 421 -20.16 -4.52 -2.93
CA LEU A 421 -21.53 -4.08 -3.17
C LEU A 421 -21.66 -2.56 -3.03
N VAL A 422 -21.09 -1.96 -1.99
CA VAL A 422 -21.10 -0.51 -1.80
C VAL A 422 -20.35 0.18 -2.93
N MET A 423 -19.16 -0.31 -3.31
CA MET A 423 -18.41 0.23 -4.46
C MET A 423 -19.23 0.14 -5.76
N PHE A 424 -19.90 -0.99 -6.01
CA PHE A 424 -20.77 -1.17 -7.17
C PHE A 424 -21.96 -0.20 -7.18
N ILE A 425 -22.62 0.00 -6.03
CA ILE A 425 -23.73 0.96 -5.90
C ILE A 425 -23.26 2.38 -6.24
N TYR A 426 -22.11 2.80 -5.72
CA TYR A 426 -21.57 4.14 -6.01
C TYR A 426 -21.09 4.28 -7.46
N TYR A 427 -20.57 3.21 -8.06
CA TYR A 427 -20.26 3.15 -9.49
C TYR A 427 -21.54 3.35 -10.32
N ARG A 428 -22.63 2.64 -9.99
CA ARG A 428 -23.92 2.74 -10.70
C ARG A 428 -24.62 4.09 -10.52
N LYS A 429 -24.43 4.75 -9.38
CA LYS A 429 -24.99 6.10 -9.11
C LYS A 429 -24.42 7.19 -10.02
N GLY A 430 -23.30 6.95 -10.71
CA GLY A 430 -22.75 7.85 -11.73
C GLY A 430 -22.27 9.23 -11.23
N LYS A 431 -22.26 9.49 -9.91
CA LYS A 431 -21.79 10.79 -9.37
C LYS A 431 -20.34 11.11 -9.73
N TRP A 432 -19.53 10.08 -9.96
CA TRP A 432 -18.13 10.18 -10.39
C TRP A 432 -17.97 10.64 -11.85
N GLU A 433 -19.04 10.57 -12.66
CA GLU A 433 -19.03 10.97 -14.07
C GLU A 433 -19.08 12.50 -14.23
N LYS A 434 -19.54 13.21 -13.18
CA LYS A 434 -19.60 14.67 -13.17
C LYS A 434 -18.24 15.24 -12.77
N LYS A 435 -17.71 16.18 -13.57
CA LYS A 435 -16.48 16.93 -13.26
C LYS A 435 -16.63 17.64 -11.91
N ARG A 436 -15.68 17.42 -11.00
CA ARG A 436 -15.45 18.31 -9.85
C ARG A 436 -14.55 19.45 -10.31
N ALA A 437 -15.09 20.68 -10.28
CA ALA A 437 -14.40 21.90 -10.71
C ALA A 437 -13.23 22.29 -9.79
#